data_AF-A0A3M6TY73-F1
#
_entry.id   AF-A0A3M6TY73-F1
#
_cell.length_a   1.000
_cell.length_b   1.000
_cell.length_c   1.000
_cell.angle_alpha   90.00
_cell.angle_beta   90.00
_cell.angle_gamma   90.00
#
_symmetry.space_group_name_H-M   'P 1'
#
loop_
_entity.id
_entity.type
_entity.pdbx_description
1 polymer ?
#
loop_
_entity_poly.entity_id
_entity_poly.type
_entity_poly.pdbx_seq_one_letter_code
_entity_poly.pdbx_strand_id
1 'polypeptide(L)'
;MTEFEDPLYSSYVSNCVLNAFSSYSAIMLNSLTIQALRRTSSLPKPLRILLQSLAVSDLGVGLLAQPLYIAVLFKWINEVEDNLLNNIFDVITSLFYYASFLGLMALSLDRFLSVHLHLRYQELVTHKRVVGLVISVWLLSTFLSLILLWLPSDFVIDLLEITIFGFCFVCVTLFYFRIYRTVRRLEIQMQALHLGQAFQNQNDEMKNFLRLKKSTISTFYIYVVFMICYLPDYCSAILNVLQSQPNLFLDGFDLFTFTLVFANSSFNPVIYCWRVKHIRHTARSPFVS
;
A
#
# COMPACT_ATOMS: atom_id res chain seq x y z
N MET A 1 -33.71 -21.70 -27.01
CA MET A 1 -33.91 -20.24 -26.95
C MET A 1 -32.72 -19.74 -26.16
N THR A 2 -31.75 -19.13 -26.83
CA THR A 2 -30.44 -18.78 -26.26
C THR A 2 -30.62 -17.77 -25.13
N GLU A 3 -30.41 -18.21 -23.89
CA GLU A 3 -30.09 -17.33 -22.76
C GLU A 3 -29.02 -16.35 -23.24
N PHE A 4 -29.31 -15.05 -23.19
CA PHE A 4 -28.29 -14.04 -23.41
C PHE A 4 -27.31 -14.17 -22.24
N GLU A 5 -26.18 -14.82 -22.50
CA GLU A 5 -25.06 -14.92 -21.56
C GLU A 5 -24.70 -13.49 -21.09
N ASP A 6 -24.65 -13.28 -19.77
CA ASP A 6 -24.29 -11.97 -19.19
C ASP A 6 -23.01 -11.46 -19.86
N PRO A 7 -23.01 -10.25 -20.45
CA PRO A 7 -21.84 -9.71 -21.15
C PRO A 7 -20.59 -9.61 -20.26
N LEU A 8 -20.74 -9.60 -18.93
CA LEU A 8 -19.63 -9.58 -17.96
C LEU A 8 -19.24 -10.95 -17.44
N TYR A 9 -19.91 -12.04 -17.84
CA TYR A 9 -19.64 -13.39 -17.35
C TYR A 9 -18.14 -13.77 -17.45
N SER A 10 -17.54 -13.54 -18.62
CA SER A 10 -16.10 -13.78 -18.84
C SER A 10 -15.21 -12.95 -17.92
N SER A 11 -15.61 -11.70 -17.65
CA SER A 11 -14.90 -10.80 -16.72
C SER A 11 -14.99 -11.32 -15.29
N TYR A 12 -16.15 -11.80 -14.83
CA TYR A 12 -16.30 -12.39 -13.50
C TYR A 12 -15.42 -13.62 -13.32
N VAL A 13 -15.46 -14.56 -14.27
CA VAL A 13 -14.63 -15.77 -14.24
C VAL A 13 -13.14 -15.43 -14.24
N SER A 14 -12.72 -14.48 -15.09
CA SER A 14 -11.33 -14.02 -15.14
C SER A 14 -10.87 -13.42 -13.82
N ASN A 15 -11.69 -12.57 -13.19
CA ASN A 15 -11.38 -11.96 -11.90
C ASN A 15 -11.33 -12.99 -10.75
N CYS A 16 -12.16 -14.04 -10.79
CA CYS A 16 -12.06 -15.15 -9.84
C CYS A 16 -10.68 -15.82 -9.88
N VAL A 17 -10.19 -16.14 -11.09
CA VAL A 17 -8.88 -16.79 -11.28
C VAL A 17 -7.74 -15.87 -10.84
N LEU A 18 -7.77 -14.59 -11.25
CA LEU A 18 -6.76 -13.61 -10.89
C LEU A 18 -6.67 -13.39 -9.36
N ASN A 19 -7.81 -13.26 -8.69
CA ASN A 19 -7.86 -13.08 -7.25
C ASN A 19 -7.46 -14.34 -6.47
N ALA A 20 -7.77 -15.54 -6.98
CA ALA A 20 -7.32 -16.77 -6.33
C ALA A 20 -5.78 -16.88 -6.33
N PHE A 21 -5.16 -16.61 -7.49
CA PHE A 21 -3.70 -16.61 -7.61
C PHE A 21 -3.04 -15.50 -6.77
N SER A 22 -3.62 -14.30 -6.82
CA SER A 22 -3.13 -13.15 -6.06
C SER A 22 -3.30 -13.35 -4.54
N SER A 23 -4.41 -13.92 -4.09
CA SER A 23 -4.66 -14.29 -2.68
C SER A 23 -3.60 -15.22 -2.14
N TYR A 24 -3.32 -16.32 -2.85
CA TYR A 24 -2.26 -17.24 -2.48
C TYR A 24 -0.90 -16.53 -2.36
N SER A 25 -0.58 -15.69 -3.34
CA SER A 25 0.67 -14.93 -3.37
C SER A 25 0.76 -13.95 -2.19
N ALA A 26 -0.30 -13.20 -1.92
CA ALA A 26 -0.39 -12.26 -0.80
C ALA A 26 -0.20 -12.99 0.54
N ILE A 27 -0.88 -14.12 0.76
CA ILE A 27 -0.76 -14.91 2.00
C ILE A 27 0.67 -15.39 2.20
N MET A 28 1.24 -16.06 1.19
CA MET A 28 2.58 -16.63 1.27
C MET A 28 3.63 -15.55 1.51
N LEU A 29 3.64 -14.51 0.66
CA LEU A 29 4.69 -13.50 0.67
C LEU A 29 4.61 -12.59 1.91
N ASN A 30 3.41 -12.24 2.38
CA ASN A 30 3.27 -11.42 3.58
C ASN A 30 3.55 -12.19 4.88
N SER A 31 3.20 -13.48 4.94
CA SER A 31 3.60 -14.36 6.06
C SER A 31 5.12 -14.45 6.19
N LEU A 32 5.82 -14.64 5.07
CA LEU A 32 7.28 -14.63 5.02
C LEU A 32 7.86 -13.25 5.39
N THR A 33 7.23 -12.17 4.92
CA THR A 33 7.64 -10.79 5.25
C THR A 33 7.52 -10.51 6.73
N ILE A 34 6.41 -10.87 7.38
CA ILE A 34 6.20 -10.71 8.82
C ILE A 34 7.29 -11.48 9.59
N GLN A 35 7.56 -12.74 9.20
CA GLN A 35 8.59 -13.55 9.84
C GLN A 35 10.00 -12.95 9.65
N ALA A 36 10.33 -12.51 8.44
CA ALA A 36 11.61 -11.88 8.12
C ALA A 36 11.81 -10.58 8.91
N LEU A 37 10.79 -9.72 8.97
CA LEU A 37 10.82 -8.48 9.73
C LEU A 37 11.02 -8.75 11.22
N ARG A 38 10.33 -9.74 11.82
CA ARG A 38 10.53 -10.11 13.23
C ARG A 38 11.97 -10.49 13.57
N ARG A 39 12.67 -11.15 12.64
CA ARG A 39 14.08 -11.57 12.81
C ARG A 39 15.11 -10.50 12.46
N THR A 40 14.70 -9.45 11.74
CA THR A 40 15.62 -8.44 11.22
C THR A 40 15.97 -7.39 12.28
N SER A 41 17.27 -7.23 12.57
CA SER A 41 17.82 -6.16 13.40
C SER A 41 18.37 -4.97 12.60
N SER A 42 18.48 -5.10 11.27
CA SER A 42 19.09 -4.08 10.40
C SER A 42 18.19 -2.87 10.10
N LEU A 43 16.92 -2.91 10.48
CA LEU A 43 15.95 -1.83 10.25
C LEU A 43 15.66 -1.09 11.56
N PRO A 44 15.48 0.25 11.52
CA PRO A 44 15.00 1.00 12.68
C PRO A 44 13.68 0.43 13.20
N LYS A 45 13.53 0.37 14.53
CA LYS A 45 12.33 -0.18 15.18
C LYS A 45 11.01 0.47 14.70
N PRO A 46 10.91 1.82 14.58
CA PRO A 46 9.70 2.48 14.07
C PRO A 46 9.29 1.99 12.67
N LEU A 47 10.23 2.03 11.73
CA LEU A 47 10.00 1.58 10.36
C LEU A 47 9.56 0.12 10.31
N ARG A 48 10.23 -0.75 11.07
CA ARG A 48 9.91 -2.18 11.11
C ARG A 48 8.46 -2.43 11.54
N ILE A 49 7.95 -1.67 12.51
CA ILE A 49 6.57 -1.79 13.00
C ILE A 49 5.57 -1.35 11.91
N LEU A 50 5.84 -0.24 11.21
CA LEU A 50 5.00 0.23 10.12
C LEU A 50 4.95 -0.79 8.97
N LEU A 51 6.10 -1.35 8.57
CA LEU A 51 6.18 -2.39 7.54
C LEU A 51 5.49 -3.69 7.99
N GLN A 52 5.58 -4.04 9.27
CA GLN A 52 4.84 -5.19 9.82
C GLN A 52 3.33 -4.95 9.79
N SER A 53 2.87 -3.74 10.13
CA SER A 53 1.45 -3.38 10.05
C SER A 53 0.93 -3.49 8.62
N LEU A 54 1.69 -3.00 7.63
CA LEU A 54 1.32 -3.10 6.22
C LEU A 54 1.28 -4.57 5.76
N ALA A 55 2.26 -5.39 6.15
CA ALA A 55 2.24 -6.82 5.83
C ALA A 55 1.05 -7.56 6.50
N VAL A 56 0.58 -7.10 7.67
CA VAL A 56 -0.62 -7.67 8.31
C VAL A 56 -1.89 -7.27 7.57
N SER A 57 -2.02 -6.02 7.09
CA SER A 57 -3.19 -5.63 6.27
C SER A 57 -3.19 -6.39 4.94
N ASP A 58 -2.04 -6.49 4.27
CA ASP A 58 -1.90 -7.25 3.02
C ASP A 58 -2.19 -8.75 3.18
N LEU A 59 -1.78 -9.34 4.31
CA LEU A 59 -2.15 -10.72 4.66
C LEU A 59 -3.67 -10.86 4.85
N GLY A 60 -4.31 -9.87 5.45
CA GLY A 60 -5.77 -9.80 5.60
C GLY A 60 -6.51 -9.70 4.27
N VAL A 61 -6.00 -8.91 3.32
CA VAL A 61 -6.52 -8.87 1.93
C VAL A 61 -6.52 -10.26 1.30
N GLY A 62 -5.40 -10.97 1.39
CA GLY A 62 -5.28 -12.31 0.85
C GLY A 62 -6.17 -13.35 1.56
N LEU A 63 -6.29 -13.28 2.88
CA LEU A 63 -7.06 -14.25 3.68
C LEU A 63 -8.57 -14.02 3.65
N LEU A 64 -9.02 -12.77 3.52
CA LEU A 64 -10.41 -12.40 3.72
C LEU A 64 -10.99 -11.64 2.53
N ALA A 65 -10.39 -10.51 2.14
CA ALA A 65 -10.99 -9.63 1.11
C ALA A 65 -11.10 -10.31 -0.25
N GLN A 66 -10.02 -10.95 -0.73
CA GLN A 66 -10.02 -11.63 -2.03
C GLN A 66 -10.94 -12.87 -2.06
N PRO A 67 -10.96 -13.76 -1.05
CA PRO A 67 -11.95 -14.83 -0.98
C PRO A 67 -13.40 -14.33 -0.94
N LEU A 68 -13.69 -13.26 -0.20
CA LEU A 68 -15.02 -12.65 -0.18
C LEU A 68 -15.39 -12.06 -1.54
N TYR A 69 -14.45 -11.42 -2.24
CA TYR A 69 -14.67 -10.91 -3.59
C TYR A 69 -15.02 -12.04 -4.55
N ILE A 70 -14.27 -13.15 -4.51
CA ILE A 70 -14.58 -14.35 -5.31
C ILE A 70 -15.99 -14.86 -4.99
N ALA A 71 -16.40 -14.88 -3.72
CA ALA A 71 -17.75 -15.30 -3.33
C ALA A 71 -18.83 -14.35 -3.89
N VAL A 72 -18.59 -13.03 -3.89
CA VAL A 72 -19.49 -12.04 -4.51
C VAL A 72 -19.57 -12.23 -6.03
N LEU A 73 -18.45 -12.48 -6.71
CA LEU A 73 -18.45 -12.77 -8.15
C LEU A 73 -19.23 -14.06 -8.47
N PHE A 74 -19.08 -15.12 -7.67
CA PHE A 74 -19.88 -16.35 -7.81
C PHE A 74 -21.36 -16.09 -7.59
N LYS A 75 -21.71 -15.27 -6.59
CA LYS A 75 -23.08 -14.84 -6.33
C LYS A 75 -23.67 -14.14 -7.57
N TRP A 76 -22.95 -13.20 -8.18
CA TRP A 76 -23.39 -12.50 -9.39
C TRP A 76 -23.57 -13.44 -10.58
N ILE A 77 -22.62 -14.35 -10.81
CA ILE A 77 -22.71 -15.38 -11.86
C ILE A 77 -23.98 -16.24 -11.73
N ASN A 78 -24.37 -16.58 -10.50
CA ASN A 78 -25.52 -17.44 -10.24
C ASN A 78 -26.82 -16.65 -9.97
N GLU A 79 -26.80 -15.32 -10.14
CA GLU A 79 -27.94 -14.42 -9.88
C GLU A 79 -28.56 -14.61 -8.48
N VAL A 80 -27.74 -14.93 -7.48
CA VAL A 80 -28.19 -15.15 -6.10
C VAL A 80 -28.25 -13.81 -5.37
N GLU A 81 -29.34 -13.53 -4.66
CA GLU A 81 -29.42 -12.37 -3.77
C GLU A 81 -28.96 -12.74 -2.35
N ASP A 82 -27.96 -12.04 -1.83
CA ASP A 82 -27.43 -12.21 -0.47
C ASP A 82 -26.86 -10.87 0.01
N ASN A 83 -27.67 -10.13 0.77
CA ASN A 83 -27.30 -8.82 1.29
C ASN A 83 -26.33 -8.91 2.48
N LEU A 84 -26.31 -10.05 3.18
CA LEU A 84 -25.36 -10.26 4.28
C LEU A 84 -23.94 -10.41 3.74
N LEU A 85 -23.76 -11.21 2.68
CA LEU A 85 -22.45 -11.37 2.03
C LEU A 85 -21.91 -10.04 1.51
N ASN A 86 -22.76 -9.21 0.86
CA ASN A 86 -22.39 -7.88 0.41
C ASN A 86 -21.90 -7.00 1.57
N ASN A 87 -22.70 -6.88 2.64
CA ASN A 87 -22.33 -6.08 3.80
C ASN A 87 -21.02 -6.55 4.46
N ILE A 88 -20.81 -7.87 4.55
CA ILE A 88 -19.54 -8.43 5.08
C ILE A 88 -18.38 -8.07 4.15
N PHE A 89 -18.56 -8.23 2.84
CA PHE A 89 -17.56 -7.92 1.84
C PHE A 89 -17.17 -6.44 1.88
N ASP A 90 -18.14 -5.52 1.94
CA ASP A 90 -17.90 -4.08 1.99
C ASP A 90 -17.12 -3.70 3.26
N VAL A 91 -17.57 -4.15 4.44
CA VAL A 91 -16.90 -3.84 5.71
C VAL A 91 -15.46 -4.39 5.74
N ILE A 92 -15.26 -5.64 5.34
CA ILE A 92 -13.94 -6.29 5.39
C ILE A 92 -13.00 -5.67 4.36
N THR A 93 -13.49 -5.40 3.15
CA THR A 93 -12.66 -4.82 2.10
C THR A 93 -12.29 -3.39 2.44
N SER A 94 -13.25 -2.55 2.83
CA SER A 94 -12.97 -1.18 3.27
C SER A 94 -12.02 -1.15 4.46
N LEU A 95 -12.08 -2.12 5.39
CA LEU A 95 -11.15 -2.20 6.53
C LEU A 95 -9.71 -2.30 6.07
N PHE A 96 -9.42 -3.25 5.17
CA PHE A 96 -8.06 -3.44 4.67
C PHE A 96 -7.64 -2.35 3.68
N TYR A 97 -8.59 -1.77 2.95
CA TYR A 97 -8.35 -0.62 2.08
C TYR A 97 -7.90 0.60 2.90
N TYR A 98 -8.68 1.01 3.90
CA TYR A 98 -8.32 2.09 4.82
C TYR A 98 -7.05 1.79 5.60
N ALA A 99 -6.86 0.56 6.10
CA ALA A 99 -5.67 0.20 6.89
C ALA A 99 -4.39 0.30 6.05
N SER A 100 -4.44 -0.14 4.78
CA SER A 100 -3.31 -0.05 3.86
C SER A 100 -3.01 1.40 3.47
N PHE A 101 -4.04 2.21 3.18
CA PHE A 101 -3.88 3.61 2.78
C PHE A 101 -3.33 4.49 3.91
N LEU A 102 -3.96 4.40 5.10
CA LEU A 102 -3.50 5.12 6.29
C LEU A 102 -2.13 4.62 6.76
N GLY A 103 -1.86 3.32 6.59
CA GLY A 103 -0.55 2.72 6.80
C GLY A 103 0.52 3.30 5.88
N LEU A 104 0.23 3.48 4.59
CA LEU A 104 1.12 4.14 3.63
C LEU A 104 1.34 5.61 4.00
N MET A 105 0.29 6.33 4.43
CA MET A 105 0.42 7.71 4.89
C MET A 105 1.32 7.81 6.13
N ALA A 106 1.14 6.92 7.11
CA ALA A 106 1.99 6.82 8.29
C ALA A 106 3.45 6.49 7.94
N LEU A 107 3.66 5.56 7.01
CA LEU A 107 4.99 5.23 6.47
C LEU A 107 5.63 6.44 5.80
N SER A 108 4.87 7.16 4.98
CA SER A 108 5.35 8.35 4.26
C SER A 108 5.72 9.48 5.22
N LEU A 109 4.91 9.71 6.26
CA LEU A 109 5.20 10.66 7.31
C LEU A 109 6.47 10.28 8.08
N ASP A 110 6.61 9.02 8.48
CA ASP A 110 7.80 8.51 9.15
C ASP A 110 9.07 8.72 8.31
N ARG A 111 9.00 8.41 7.01
CA ARG A 111 10.10 8.65 6.07
C ARG A 111 10.40 10.13 5.91
N PHE A 112 9.36 10.96 5.79
CA PHE A 112 9.49 12.42 5.73
C PHE A 112 10.23 12.96 6.96
N LEU A 113 9.81 12.57 8.16
CA LEU A 113 10.43 12.98 9.42
C LEU A 113 11.89 12.50 9.51
N SER A 114 12.16 11.26 9.11
CA SER A 114 13.53 10.70 9.14
C SER A 114 14.51 11.46 8.24
N VAL A 115 14.03 11.97 7.10
CA VAL A 115 14.84 12.73 6.14
C VAL A 115 14.99 14.20 6.52
N HIS A 116 13.99 14.81 7.16
CA HIS A 116 14.03 16.25 7.47
C HIS A 116 14.63 16.54 8.85
N LEU A 117 14.37 15.68 9.86
CA LEU A 117 14.81 15.91 11.23
C LEU A 117 16.19 15.32 11.56
N HIS A 118 16.77 14.52 10.67
CA HIS A 118 18.11 13.93 10.81
C HIS A 118 18.37 13.39 12.24
N LEU A 119 19.33 13.97 12.96
CA LEU A 119 19.74 13.55 14.31
C LEU A 119 18.61 13.63 15.34
N ARG A 120 17.65 14.54 15.17
CA ARG A 120 16.50 14.73 16.07
C ARG A 120 15.35 13.76 15.81
N TYR A 121 15.43 12.94 14.75
CA TYR A 121 14.39 11.94 14.47
C TYR A 121 14.20 10.97 15.65
N GLN A 122 15.28 10.54 16.31
CA GLN A 122 15.18 9.61 17.44
C GLN A 122 14.55 10.24 18.70
N GLU A 123 14.63 11.56 18.86
CA GLU A 123 13.99 12.30 19.95
C GLU A 123 12.47 12.39 19.76
N LEU A 124 12.02 12.52 18.51
CA LEU A 124 10.63 12.77 18.17
C LEU A 124 9.86 11.48 17.86
N VAL A 125 10.46 10.57 17.08
CA VAL A 125 9.83 9.34 16.60
C VAL A 125 10.29 8.16 17.46
N THR A 126 9.56 7.95 18.56
CA THR A 126 9.85 6.86 19.49
C THR A 126 9.01 5.63 19.18
N HIS A 127 9.53 4.45 19.58
CA HIS A 127 8.82 3.18 19.44
C HIS A 127 7.38 3.23 19.99
N LYS A 128 7.20 3.77 21.20
CA LYS A 128 5.87 3.84 21.84
C LYS A 128 4.89 4.69 21.03
N ARG A 129 5.34 5.82 20.48
CA ARG A 129 4.51 6.70 19.64
C ARG A 129 4.11 6.01 18.34
N VAL A 130 5.02 5.25 17.71
CA VAL A 130 4.71 4.53 16.47
C VAL A 130 3.77 3.35 16.69
N VAL A 131 3.89 2.63 17.82
CA VAL A 131 2.89 1.62 18.19
C VAL A 131 1.52 2.26 18.39
N GLY A 132 1.45 3.39 19.10
CA GLY A 132 0.21 4.17 19.24
C GLY A 132 -0.38 4.59 17.90
N LEU A 133 0.45 5.10 16.98
CA LEU A 133 0.03 5.46 15.63
C LEU A 133 -0.57 4.27 14.86
N VAL A 134 0.08 3.09 14.91
CA VAL A 134 -0.45 1.89 14.26
C VAL A 134 -1.80 1.49 14.86
N ILE A 135 -1.94 1.49 16.19
CA ILE A 135 -3.23 1.21 16.85
C ILE A 135 -4.30 2.20 16.38
N SER A 136 -3.98 3.50 16.34
CA SER A 136 -4.90 4.53 15.84
C SER A 136 -5.28 4.32 14.38
N VAL A 137 -4.35 3.88 13.53
CA VAL A 137 -4.65 3.53 12.13
C VAL A 137 -5.69 2.42 12.08
N TRP A 138 -5.48 1.30 12.77
CA TRP A 138 -6.43 0.17 12.76
C TRP A 138 -7.80 0.55 13.35
N LEU A 139 -7.83 1.31 14.44
CA LEU A 139 -9.08 1.78 15.04
C LEU A 139 -9.84 2.71 14.09
N LEU A 140 -9.14 3.65 13.46
CA LEU A 140 -9.74 4.57 12.49
C LEU A 140 -10.23 3.81 11.25
N SER A 141 -9.46 2.88 10.71
CA SER A 141 -9.90 2.03 9.60
C SER A 141 -11.15 1.24 9.94
N THR A 142 -11.19 0.60 11.11
CA THR A 142 -12.36 -0.15 11.58
C THR A 142 -13.59 0.75 11.72
N PHE A 143 -13.41 1.94 12.31
CA PHE A 143 -14.49 2.90 12.45
C PHE A 143 -15.02 3.37 11.08
N LEU A 144 -14.12 3.72 10.15
CA LEU A 144 -14.48 4.16 8.80
C LEU A 144 -15.19 3.05 8.01
N SER A 145 -14.81 1.79 8.16
CA SER A 145 -15.49 0.68 7.48
C SER A 145 -16.87 0.39 8.05
N LEU A 146 -17.03 0.49 9.37
CA LEU A 146 -18.32 0.22 10.02
C LEU A 146 -19.33 1.34 9.79
N ILE A 147 -18.88 2.60 9.68
CA ILE A 147 -19.79 3.73 9.46
C ILE A 147 -20.44 3.68 8.08
N LEU A 148 -19.83 3.00 7.09
CA LEU A 148 -20.41 2.82 5.76
C LEU A 148 -21.79 2.15 5.81
N LEU A 149 -22.01 1.21 6.73
CA LEU A 149 -23.29 0.52 6.91
C LEU A 149 -24.44 1.46 7.34
N TRP A 150 -24.12 2.64 7.84
CA TRP A 150 -25.09 3.61 8.37
C TRP A 150 -25.29 4.80 7.44
N LEU A 151 -24.58 4.84 6.30
CA LEU A 151 -24.72 5.92 5.33
C LEU A 151 -25.96 5.70 4.47
N PRO A 152 -26.66 6.79 4.08
CA PRO A 152 -28.01 6.69 3.50
C PRO A 152 -28.03 6.27 2.04
N SER A 153 -26.91 6.36 1.32
CA SER A 153 -26.80 5.98 -0.09
C SER A 153 -25.35 5.74 -0.51
N ASP A 154 -25.17 4.89 -1.52
CA ASP A 154 -23.87 4.59 -2.14
C ASP A 154 -23.19 5.86 -2.68
N PHE A 155 -23.96 6.79 -3.23
CA PHE A 155 -23.45 8.09 -3.66
C PHE A 155 -22.75 8.88 -2.54
N VAL A 156 -23.27 8.83 -1.31
CA VAL A 156 -22.63 9.51 -0.17
C VAL A 156 -21.37 8.78 0.26
N ILE A 157 -21.37 7.44 0.20
CA ILE A 157 -20.19 6.62 0.45
C ILE A 157 -19.09 7.00 -0.54
N ASP A 158 -19.37 6.93 -1.84
CA ASP A 158 -18.40 7.23 -2.91
C ASP A 158 -17.81 8.63 -2.77
N LEU A 159 -18.64 9.65 -2.51
CA LEU A 159 -18.16 11.02 -2.35
C LEU A 159 -17.22 11.18 -1.14
N LEU A 160 -17.53 10.52 -0.02
CA LEU A 160 -16.68 10.54 1.17
C LEU A 160 -15.36 9.83 0.89
N GLU A 161 -15.39 8.65 0.27
CA GLU A 161 -14.21 7.89 -0.09
C GLU A 161 -13.32 8.66 -1.07
N ILE A 162 -13.90 9.23 -2.15
CA ILE A 162 -13.19 10.07 -3.10
C ILE A 162 -12.53 11.26 -2.39
N THR A 163 -13.24 11.92 -1.47
CA THR A 163 -12.71 13.09 -0.76
C THR A 163 -11.54 12.69 0.15
N ILE A 164 -11.71 11.62 0.94
CA ILE A 164 -10.69 11.13 1.89
C ILE A 164 -9.46 10.65 1.11
N PHE A 165 -9.63 9.76 0.14
CA PHE A 165 -8.53 9.20 -0.64
C PHE A 165 -7.86 10.26 -1.50
N GLY A 166 -8.62 11.17 -2.13
CA GLY A 166 -8.08 12.29 -2.90
C GLY A 166 -7.17 13.17 -2.07
N PHE A 167 -7.61 13.56 -0.87
CA PHE A 167 -6.77 14.31 0.08
C PHE A 167 -5.50 13.53 0.45
N CYS A 168 -5.63 12.24 0.79
CA CYS A 168 -4.48 11.42 1.15
C CYS A 168 -3.50 11.24 -0.02
N PHE A 169 -3.98 11.03 -1.25
CA PHE A 169 -3.17 10.94 -2.48
C PHE A 169 -2.31 12.19 -2.66
N VAL A 170 -2.93 13.37 -2.52
CA VAL A 170 -2.23 14.66 -2.61
C VAL A 170 -1.17 14.77 -1.51
N CYS A 171 -1.54 14.50 -0.25
CA CYS A 171 -0.60 14.59 0.88
C CYS A 171 0.60 13.65 0.73
N VAL A 172 0.37 12.38 0.40
CA VAL A 172 1.44 11.39 0.23
C VAL A 172 2.35 11.78 -0.94
N THR A 173 1.78 12.24 -2.05
CA THR A 173 2.55 12.73 -3.21
C THR A 173 3.45 13.91 -2.82
N LEU A 174 2.91 14.88 -2.06
CA LEU A 174 3.68 16.02 -1.56
C LEU A 174 4.81 15.58 -0.61
N PHE A 175 4.57 14.62 0.27
CA PHE A 175 5.60 14.05 1.14
C PHE A 175 6.72 13.42 0.31
N TYR A 176 6.41 12.53 -0.64
CA TYR A 176 7.45 11.88 -1.45
C TYR A 176 8.19 12.85 -2.36
N PHE A 177 7.50 13.86 -2.90
CA PHE A 177 8.15 14.92 -3.67
C PHE A 177 9.17 15.72 -2.82
N ARG A 178 8.78 16.10 -1.59
CA ARG A 178 9.67 16.79 -0.64
C ARG A 178 10.82 15.89 -0.19
N ILE A 179 10.53 14.63 0.10
CA ILE A 179 11.55 13.60 0.43
C ILE A 179 12.56 13.50 -0.71
N TYR A 180 12.11 13.33 -1.95
CA TYR A 180 12.99 13.21 -3.12
C TYR A 180 13.89 14.42 -3.28
N ARG A 181 13.33 15.64 -3.19
CA ARG A 181 14.11 16.89 -3.25
C ARG A 181 15.15 16.97 -2.13
N THR A 182 14.80 16.59 -0.91
CA THR A 182 15.73 16.63 0.22
C THR A 182 16.83 15.57 0.08
N VAL A 183 16.50 14.32 -0.29
CA VAL A 183 17.49 13.27 -0.55
C VAL A 183 18.47 13.68 -1.66
N ARG A 184 17.97 14.28 -2.75
CA ARG A 184 18.82 14.77 -3.84
C ARG A 184 19.77 15.88 -3.40
N ARG A 185 19.30 16.81 -2.56
CA ARG A 185 20.15 17.86 -1.99
C ARG A 185 21.23 17.28 -1.07
N LEU A 186 20.86 16.35 -0.20
CA LEU A 186 21.79 15.66 0.69
C LEU A 186 22.86 14.88 -0.09
N GLU A 187 22.48 14.24 -1.20
CA GLU A 187 23.41 13.52 -2.07
C GLU A 187 24.44 14.46 -2.71
N ILE A 188 24.01 15.62 -3.23
CA ILE A 188 24.92 16.62 -3.80
C ILE A 188 25.87 17.17 -2.73
N GLN A 189 25.35 17.48 -1.53
CA GLN A 189 26.17 17.97 -0.41
C GLN A 189 27.22 16.93 0.00
N MET A 190 26.84 15.66 0.07
CA MET A 190 27.75 14.58 0.42
C MET A 190 28.81 14.33 -0.64
N GLN A 191 28.47 14.42 -1.93
CA GLN A 191 29.46 14.30 -3.01
C GLN A 191 30.49 15.44 -2.98
N ALA A 192 30.05 16.67 -2.70
CA ALA A 192 30.93 17.82 -2.54
C ALA A 192 31.87 17.67 -1.33
N LEU A 193 31.39 17.09 -0.23
CA LEU A 193 32.16 16.88 1.00
C LEU A 193 33.28 15.82 0.82
N HIS A 194 33.07 14.80 -0.03
CA HIS A 194 34.06 13.74 -0.29
C HIS A 194 35.32 14.22 -1.02
N LEU A 195 35.25 15.34 -1.77
CA LEU A 195 36.41 15.92 -2.45
C LEU A 195 37.37 16.64 -1.47
N GLY A 196 37.00 16.83 -0.19
CA GLY A 196 37.68 17.73 0.75
C GLY A 196 38.43 17.15 1.97
N GLN A 197 38.50 15.82 2.16
CA GLN A 197 39.12 15.08 3.30
C GLN A 197 38.44 15.12 4.69
N ALA A 198 38.20 13.94 5.30
CA ALA A 198 38.55 13.50 6.67
C ALA A 198 37.88 12.14 7.01
N PHE A 199 38.65 11.05 6.97
CA PHE A 199 38.16 9.67 6.74
C PHE A 199 37.45 8.93 7.90
N GLN A 200 37.42 9.41 9.14
CA GLN A 200 36.94 8.59 10.27
C GLN A 200 35.53 8.93 10.78
N ASN A 201 35.24 10.18 11.15
CA ASN A 201 33.89 10.58 11.59
C ASN A 201 32.88 10.67 10.43
N GLN A 202 33.34 10.97 9.21
CA GLN A 202 32.47 10.97 8.02
C GLN A 202 32.01 9.58 7.61
N ASN A 203 32.76 8.52 7.94
CA ASN A 203 32.42 7.16 7.53
C ASN A 203 31.12 6.66 8.16
N ASP A 204 30.83 7.02 9.41
CA ASP A 204 29.60 6.60 10.08
C ASP A 204 28.39 7.44 9.67
N GLU A 205 28.57 8.75 9.46
CA GLU A 205 27.53 9.60 8.86
C GLU A 205 27.15 9.15 7.45
N MET A 206 28.15 8.81 6.62
CA MET A 206 27.95 8.27 5.28
C MET A 206 27.19 6.94 5.32
N LYS A 207 27.59 6.01 6.19
CA LYS A 207 26.87 4.74 6.37
C LYS A 207 25.43 4.97 6.81
N ASN A 208 25.19 5.90 7.73
CA ASN A 208 23.84 6.25 8.19
C ASN A 208 22.99 6.84 7.06
N PHE A 209 23.56 7.73 6.24
CA PHE A 209 22.89 8.28 5.06
C PHE A 209 22.57 7.22 4.02
N LEU A 210 23.52 6.34 3.69
CA LEU A 210 23.29 5.26 2.73
C LEU A 210 22.17 4.31 3.20
N ARG A 211 22.12 4.02 4.51
CA ARG A 211 21.02 3.25 5.12
C ARG A 211 19.68 3.99 5.03
N LEU A 212 19.66 5.29 5.31
CA LEU A 212 18.47 6.13 5.18
C LEU A 212 17.98 6.18 3.73
N LYS A 213 18.84 6.54 2.78
CA LYS A 213 18.56 6.58 1.34
C LYS A 213 18.01 5.24 0.85
N LYS A 214 18.66 4.13 1.24
CA LYS A 214 18.20 2.77 0.89
C LYS A 214 16.77 2.51 1.37
N SER A 215 16.48 2.82 2.63
CA SER A 215 15.14 2.63 3.20
C SER A 215 14.11 3.51 2.50
N THR A 216 14.42 4.80 2.31
CA THR A 216 13.54 5.79 1.66
C THR A 216 13.23 5.44 0.20
N ILE A 217 14.22 4.97 -0.56
CA ILE A 217 13.98 4.49 -1.92
C ILE A 217 13.07 3.26 -1.91
N SER A 218 13.27 2.35 -0.96
CA SER A 218 12.43 1.13 -0.87
C SER A 218 10.97 1.49 -0.58
N THR A 219 10.72 2.44 0.33
CA THR A 219 9.36 2.93 0.61
C THR A 219 8.78 3.76 -0.54
N PHE A 220 9.60 4.48 -1.30
CA PHE A 220 9.16 5.17 -2.51
C PHE A 220 8.65 4.20 -3.57
N TYR A 221 9.28 3.03 -3.76
CA TYR A 221 8.76 2.01 -4.66
C TYR A 221 7.40 1.45 -4.20
N ILE A 222 7.21 1.24 -2.89
CA ILE A 222 5.91 0.84 -2.33
C ILE A 222 4.85 1.88 -2.70
N TYR A 223 5.16 3.17 -2.52
CA TYR A 223 4.29 4.26 -2.94
C TYR A 223 3.97 4.24 -4.44
N VAL A 224 4.97 4.05 -5.30
CA VAL A 224 4.73 4.02 -6.76
C VAL A 224 3.82 2.85 -7.14
N VAL A 225 4.06 1.67 -6.58
CA VAL A 225 3.20 0.50 -6.84
C VAL A 225 1.79 0.73 -6.30
N PHE A 226 1.66 1.31 -5.12
CA PHE A 226 0.37 1.70 -4.56
C PHE A 226 -0.40 2.64 -5.49
N MET A 227 0.27 3.67 -6.03
CA MET A 227 -0.34 4.59 -7.01
C MET A 227 -0.79 3.87 -8.26
N ILE A 228 0.05 3.00 -8.82
CA ILE A 228 -0.31 2.22 -10.02
C ILE A 228 -1.54 1.36 -9.77
N CYS A 229 -1.68 0.80 -8.56
CA CYS A 229 -2.77 -0.12 -8.27
C CYS A 229 -4.07 0.58 -7.85
N TYR A 230 -3.99 1.68 -7.12
CA TYR A 230 -5.16 2.34 -6.51
C TYR A 230 -5.68 3.52 -7.34
N LEU A 231 -4.84 4.19 -8.12
CA LEU A 231 -5.27 5.35 -8.91
C LEU A 231 -6.31 4.99 -10.00
N PRO A 232 -6.22 3.84 -10.71
CA PRO A 232 -7.25 3.46 -11.68
C PRO A 232 -8.64 3.31 -11.05
N ASP A 233 -8.70 2.64 -9.90
CA ASP A 233 -9.92 2.43 -9.11
C ASP A 233 -10.52 3.77 -8.64
N TYR A 234 -9.67 4.63 -8.06
CA TYR A 234 -10.05 5.97 -7.65
C TYR A 234 -10.60 6.83 -8.81
N CYS A 235 -9.97 6.75 -9.99
CA CYS A 235 -10.48 7.44 -11.18
C CYS A 235 -11.82 6.88 -11.63
N SER A 236 -12.02 5.57 -11.53
CA SER A 236 -13.28 4.93 -11.89
C SER A 236 -14.42 5.34 -10.97
N ALA A 237 -14.17 5.39 -9.65
CA ALA A 237 -15.12 5.91 -8.67
C ALA A 237 -15.56 7.36 -8.99
N ILE A 238 -14.63 8.23 -9.39
CA ILE A 238 -14.97 9.59 -9.84
C ILE A 238 -15.87 9.54 -11.08
N LEU A 239 -15.58 8.69 -12.06
CA LEU A 239 -16.38 8.57 -13.27
C LEU A 239 -17.80 8.07 -12.97
N ASN A 240 -17.94 7.10 -12.06
CA ASN A 240 -19.25 6.58 -11.62
C ASN A 240 -20.10 7.66 -10.93
N VAL A 241 -19.49 8.50 -10.09
CA VAL A 241 -20.20 9.63 -9.46
C VAL A 241 -20.60 10.71 -10.47
N LEU A 242 -19.78 10.94 -11.50
CA LEU A 242 -20.05 11.95 -12.53
C LEU A 242 -21.07 11.47 -13.57
N GLN A 243 -21.20 10.16 -13.79
CA GLN A 243 -22.15 9.58 -14.73
C GLN A 243 -23.50 9.33 -14.06
N SER A 244 -24.58 9.80 -14.68
CA SER A 244 -25.95 9.60 -14.18
C SER A 244 -26.62 8.33 -14.72
N GLN A 245 -25.93 7.56 -15.56
CA GLN A 245 -26.47 6.39 -16.24
C GLN A 245 -25.50 5.21 -16.10
N PRO A 246 -26.00 3.97 -15.94
CA PRO A 246 -25.16 2.78 -15.84
C PRO A 246 -24.36 2.58 -17.14
N ASN A 247 -23.11 2.18 -16.99
CA ASN A 247 -22.17 2.05 -18.11
C ASN A 247 -21.45 0.72 -18.02
N LEU A 248 -21.87 -0.23 -18.85
CA LEU A 248 -21.35 -1.60 -18.87
C LEU A 248 -19.82 -1.68 -18.99
N PHE A 249 -19.19 -0.74 -19.71
CA PHE A 249 -17.74 -0.70 -19.84
C PHE A 249 -17.08 -0.32 -18.51
N LEU A 250 -17.65 0.65 -17.77
CA LEU A 250 -17.15 1.01 -16.44
C LEU A 250 -17.39 -0.10 -15.43
N ASP A 251 -18.56 -0.74 -15.43
CA ASP A 251 -18.85 -1.88 -14.57
C ASP A 251 -17.81 -3.00 -14.77
N GLY A 252 -17.50 -3.32 -16.03
CA GLY A 252 -16.46 -4.29 -16.36
C GLY A 252 -15.05 -3.83 -15.98
N PHE A 253 -14.74 -2.55 -16.15
CA PHE A 253 -13.44 -1.96 -15.78
C PHE A 253 -13.22 -1.99 -14.26
N ASP A 254 -14.26 -1.68 -13.47
CA ASP A 254 -14.26 -1.69 -12.00
C ASP A 254 -13.85 -3.05 -11.45
N LEU A 255 -14.31 -4.15 -12.07
CA LEU A 255 -13.93 -5.49 -11.66
C LEU A 255 -12.41 -5.69 -11.66
N PHE A 256 -11.74 -5.17 -12.69
CA PHE A 256 -10.31 -5.31 -12.88
C PHE A 256 -9.50 -4.29 -12.07
N THR A 257 -10.00 -3.06 -11.88
CA THR A 257 -9.33 -2.08 -11.00
C THR A 257 -9.38 -2.54 -9.55
N PHE A 258 -10.49 -3.14 -9.11
CA PHE A 258 -10.63 -3.70 -7.78
C PHE A 258 -9.69 -4.89 -7.56
N THR A 259 -9.58 -5.78 -8.55
CA THR A 259 -8.57 -6.85 -8.55
C THR A 259 -7.15 -6.31 -8.51
N LEU A 260 -6.89 -5.20 -9.19
CA LEU A 260 -5.57 -4.55 -9.18
C LEU A 260 -5.25 -3.95 -7.81
N VAL A 261 -6.23 -3.32 -7.14
CA VAL A 261 -6.13 -2.85 -5.76
C VAL A 261 -5.73 -3.99 -4.82
N PHE A 262 -6.37 -5.17 -4.94
CA PHE A 262 -5.98 -6.34 -4.15
C PHE A 262 -4.62 -6.91 -4.51
N ALA A 263 -4.28 -6.92 -5.80
CA ALA A 263 -2.99 -7.40 -6.27
C ALA A 263 -1.81 -6.59 -5.70
N ASN A 264 -2.02 -5.31 -5.34
CA ASN A 264 -1.05 -4.50 -4.61
C ASN A 264 -0.45 -5.21 -3.40
N SER A 265 -1.27 -5.94 -2.64
CA SER A 265 -0.85 -6.67 -1.44
C SER A 265 0.16 -7.79 -1.73
N SER A 266 0.20 -8.29 -2.97
CA SER A 266 1.22 -9.26 -3.41
C SER A 266 2.55 -8.61 -3.78
N PHE A 267 2.54 -7.33 -4.19
CA PHE A 267 3.74 -6.64 -4.68
C PHE A 267 4.63 -6.09 -3.57
N ASN A 268 4.06 -5.70 -2.43
CA ASN A 268 4.79 -5.11 -1.30
C ASN A 268 5.98 -5.98 -0.83
N PRO A 269 5.79 -7.29 -0.56
CA PRO A 269 6.89 -8.22 -0.29
C PRO A 269 7.97 -8.32 -1.38
N VAL A 270 7.58 -8.30 -2.65
CA VAL A 270 8.51 -8.40 -3.78
C VAL A 270 9.46 -7.21 -3.78
N ILE A 271 8.95 -6.01 -3.50
CA ILE A 271 9.76 -4.80 -3.37
C ILE A 271 10.75 -4.94 -2.21
N TYR A 272 10.32 -5.46 -1.05
CA TYR A 272 11.23 -5.71 0.08
C TYR A 272 12.35 -6.69 -0.30
N CYS A 273 12.00 -7.83 -0.90
CA CYS A 273 12.94 -8.88 -1.25
C CYS A 273 13.89 -8.49 -2.37
N TRP A 274 13.38 -7.86 -3.44
CA TRP A 274 14.18 -7.44 -4.59
C TRP A 274 15.25 -6.44 -4.19
N ARG A 275 14.93 -5.47 -3.32
CA ARG A 275 15.91 -4.47 -2.87
C ARG A 275 16.96 -5.06 -1.94
N VAL A 276 16.61 -6.03 -1.11
CA VAL A 276 17.61 -6.77 -0.29
C VAL A 276 18.54 -7.59 -1.19
N LYS A 277 18.01 -8.27 -2.22
CA LYS A 277 18.81 -9.06 -3.20
C LYS A 277 19.70 -8.18 -4.07
N HIS A 278 19.18 -7.09 -4.65
CA HIS A 278 19.94 -6.18 -5.50
C HIS A 278 21.19 -5.68 -4.77
N ILE A 279 21.05 -5.33 -3.50
CA ILE A 279 22.17 -4.82 -2.69
C ILE A 279 23.19 -5.91 -2.38
N ARG A 280 22.76 -7.16 -2.16
CA ARG A 280 23.68 -8.28 -2.00
C ARG A 280 24.47 -8.57 -3.28
N HIS A 281 23.87 -8.36 -4.45
CA HIS A 281 24.56 -8.50 -5.73
C HIS A 281 25.50 -7.31 -6.01
N THR A 282 25.06 -6.07 -5.79
CA THR A 282 25.92 -4.88 -5.96
C THR A 282 27.09 -4.86 -4.98
N ALA A 283 26.92 -5.31 -3.73
CA ALA A 283 28.02 -5.42 -2.75
C ALA A 283 28.96 -6.60 -3.01
N ARG A 284 28.57 -7.57 -3.86
CA ARG A 284 29.41 -8.67 -4.32
C ARG A 284 30.06 -8.43 -5.69
N SER A 285 29.70 -7.34 -6.37
CA SER A 285 30.44 -6.82 -7.50
C SER A 285 31.61 -6.01 -6.94
N PRO A 286 32.85 -6.52 -6.95
CA PRO A 286 33.99 -5.70 -6.63
C PRO A 286 34.05 -4.57 -7.66
N PHE A 287 34.47 -3.37 -7.23
CA PHE A 287 34.84 -2.30 -8.13
C PHE A 287 35.78 -2.84 -9.22
N VAL A 288 35.29 -2.90 -10.46
CA VAL A 288 36.11 -2.99 -11.67
C VAL A 288 35.71 -1.81 -12.52
N SER A 289 36.35 -0.67 -12.24
CA SER A 289 36.67 0.43 -13.17
C SER A 289 37.44 1.49 -12.41
#